data_AF-F9D1R3-F1
#
_entry.id   AF-F9D1R3-F1
#
_cell.length_a   1.000
_cell.length_b   1.000
_cell.length_c   1.000
_cell.angle_alpha   90.00
_cell.angle_beta   90.00
_cell.angle_gamma   90.00
#
_symmetry.space_group_name_H-M   'P 1'
#
loop_
_entity.id
_entity.type
_entity.pdbx_description
1 polymer ?
#
loop_
_entity_poly.entity_id
_entity_poly.type
_entity_poly.pdbx_seq_one_letter_code
_entity_poly.pdbx_strand_id
1 'polypeptide(L)' 'MMENKERYSEFARKVIQGVKIAHQKMIHEKVLKGENIVIADADGQITTISARELTTSD' A
#
# COMPACT_ATOMS: atom_id res chain seq x y z
N MET A 1 -0.82 -32.87 -6.32
CA MET A 1 -1.78 -31.76 -6.44
C MET A 1 -1.72 -30.77 -5.26
N MET A 2 -1.43 -31.19 -4.02
CA MET A 2 -1.28 -30.30 -2.85
C MET A 2 -0.12 -29.29 -2.97
N GLU A 3 1.03 -29.74 -3.49
CA GLU A 3 2.26 -28.95 -3.65
C GLU A 3 2.05 -27.66 -4.46
N ASN A 4 1.20 -27.70 -5.50
CA ASN A 4 0.87 -26.51 -6.29
C ASN A 4 0.05 -25.49 -5.50
N LYS A 5 -0.95 -25.91 -4.71
CA LYS A 5 -1.78 -24.99 -3.91
C LYS A 5 -0.95 -24.25 -2.86
N GLU A 6 -0.02 -24.94 -2.20
CA GLU A 6 0.89 -24.33 -1.22
C GLU A 6 1.89 -23.37 -1.87
N ARG A 7 2.44 -23.72 -3.05
CA ARG A 7 3.34 -22.83 -3.80
C ARG A 7 2.64 -21.57 -4.30
N TYR A 8 1.40 -21.68 -4.80
CA TYR A 8 0.60 -20.52 -5.18
C TYR A 8 0.27 -19.63 -3.98
N SER A 9 0.07 -20.23 -2.81
CA SER A 9 -0.10 -19.50 -1.54
C SER A 9 1.16 -18.73 -1.14
N GLU A 10 2.34 -19.34 -1.24
CA GLU A 10 3.60 -18.66 -0.91
C GLU A 10 3.92 -17.53 -1.89
N PHE A 11 3.73 -17.75 -3.19
CA PHE A 11 3.89 -16.72 -4.20
C PHE A 11 2.97 -15.52 -3.93
N ALA A 12 1.67 -15.78 -3.74
CA ALA A 12 0.70 -14.72 -3.42
C ALA A 12 1.10 -13.96 -2.15
N ARG A 13 1.54 -14.67 -1.10
CA ARG A 13 2.03 -14.04 0.13
C ARG A 13 3.20 -13.10 -0.11
N LYS A 14 4.20 -13.52 -0.89
CA LYS A 14 5.38 -12.69 -1.22
C LYS A 14 4.99 -11.47 -2.07
N VAL A 15 4.07 -11.63 -3.03
CA VAL A 15 3.55 -10.52 -3.83
C VAL A 15 2.85 -9.50 -2.94
N ILE A 16 1.92 -9.93 -2.09
CA ILE A 16 1.20 -9.04 -1.16
C ILE A 16 2.19 -8.33 -0.22
N GLN A 17 3.20 -9.04 0.29
CA GLN A 17 4.23 -8.44 1.12
C GLN A 17 5.06 -7.38 0.36
N GLY A 18 5.44 -7.66 -0.89
CA GLY A 18 6.15 -6.71 -1.73
C GLY A 18 5.35 -5.45 -2.01
N VAL A 19 4.06 -5.60 -2.32
CA VAL A 19 3.13 -4.47 -2.53
C VAL A 19 3.01 -3.64 -1.25
N LYS A 20 2.90 -4.26 -0.08
CA LYS A 20 2.83 -3.55 1.21
C LYS A 20 4.11 -2.73 1.46
N ILE A 21 5.28 -3.29 1.21
CA ILE A 21 6.57 -2.60 1.36
C ILE A 21 6.66 -1.41 0.39
N ALA A 22 6.29 -1.61 -0.88
CA ALA A 22 6.32 -0.55 -1.89
C ALA A 22 5.37 0.60 -1.52
N HIS A 23 4.16 0.26 -1.05
CA HIS A 23 3.18 1.24 -0.60
C HIS A 23 3.69 2.09 0.57
N GLN A 24 4.29 1.46 1.60
CA GLN A 24 4.88 2.17 2.74
C GLN A 24 6.01 3.11 2.31
N LYS A 25 6.91 2.66 1.43
CA LYS A 25 8.00 3.49 0.90
C LYS A 25 7.48 4.69 0.12
N MET A 26 6.47 4.48 -0.73
CA MET A 26 5.86 5.56 -1.50
C MET A 26 5.28 6.64 -0.59
N ILE A 27 4.51 6.26 0.44
CA ILE A 27 3.95 7.22 1.41
C ILE A 27 5.08 7.98 2.12
N HIS A 28 6.10 7.28 2.61
CA HIS A 28 7.24 7.88 3.30
C HIS A 28 7.94 8.96 2.45
N GLU A 29 8.26 8.65 1.18
CA GLU A 29 8.88 9.60 0.26
C GLU A 29 8.01 10.83 0.00
N LYS A 30 6.70 10.65 -0.13
CA LYS A 30 5.76 11.76 -0.34
C LYS A 30 5.63 12.64 0.90
N VAL A 31 5.66 12.05 2.09
CA VAL A 31 5.67 12.77 3.37
C VAL A 31 6.92 13.66 3.46
N LEU A 32 8.10 13.11 3.15
CA LEU A 32 9.37 13.86 3.18
C LEU A 32 9.36 15.06 2.23
N LYS A 33 8.71 14.93 1.08
CA LYS A 33 8.57 15.99 0.07
C LYS A 33 7.42 16.96 0.36
N GLY A 34 6.60 16.70 1.37
CA GLY A 34 5.39 17.48 1.64
C GLY A 34 4.34 17.41 0.53
N GLU A 35 4.29 16.28 -0.18
CA GLU A 35 3.38 16.06 -1.30
C GLU A 35 2.00 15.58 -0.84
N ASN A 36 1.03 15.70 -1.76
CA ASN A 36 -0.30 15.14 -1.61
C ASN A 36 -0.44 13.78 -2.30
N ILE A 37 -1.47 13.02 -1.91
CA ILE A 37 -1.86 11.74 -2.49
C ILE A 37 -3.33 11.79 -2.89
N VAL A 38 -3.62 11.30 -4.09
CA VAL A 38 -4.99 11.07 -4.56
C VAL A 38 -5.43 9.70 -4.06
N ILE A 39 -6.56 9.66 -3.36
CA ILE A 39 -7.17 8.43 -2.84
C ILE A 39 -8.61 8.33 -3.34
N ALA A 40 -9.12 7.11 -3.42
CA ALA A 40 -10.54 6.84 -3.61
C ALA A 40 -11.05 6.10 -2.37
N ASP A 41 -12.22 6.49 -1.87
CA ASP A 41 -12.88 5.77 -0.78
C ASP A 41 -13.63 4.53 -1.29
N ALA A 42 -14.35 3.85 -0.38
CA ALA A 42 -15.08 2.62 -0.69
C ALA A 42 -16.25 2.85 -1.68
N ASP A 43 -16.78 4.07 -1.74
CA ASP A 43 -17.84 4.47 -2.67
C ASP A 43 -17.27 4.97 -4.02
N GLY A 44 -15.94 4.99 -4.16
CA GLY A 44 -15.24 5.45 -5.35
C GLY A 44 -15.08 6.97 -5.44
N GLN A 45 -15.40 7.70 -4.37
CA GLN A 45 -15.22 9.15 -4.34
C GLN A 45 -13.73 9.48 -4.25
N ILE A 46 -13.26 10.29 -5.20
CA ILE A 46 -11.86 10.67 -5.31
C ILE A 46 -11.62 11.93 -4.50
N THR A 47 -10.62 11.90 -3.62
CA THR A 47 -10.14 13.07 -2.88
C THR A 47 -8.62 13.16 -2.91
N THR A 48 -8.10 14.35 -2.60
CA THR A 48 -6.67 14.60 -2.46
C THR A 48 -6.39 14.96 -1.00
N ILE A 49 -5.49 14.23 -0.37
CA ILE A 49 -5.08 14.44 1.03
C ILE A 49 -3.58 14.71 1.11
N SER A 50 -3.12 15.33 2.20
CA SER A 50 -1.69 15.40 2.47
C SER A 50 -1.15 14.00 2.76
N ALA A 51 0.02 13.65 2.23
CA ALA A 51 0.65 12.36 2.56
C ALA A 51 0.89 12.18 4.07
N ARG A 52 1.00 13.28 4.83
CA ARG A 52 1.16 13.28 6.29
C ARG A 52 -0.06 12.74 7.03
N GLU A 53 -1.25 12.81 6.44
CA GLU A 53 -2.46 12.28 7.06
C GLU A 53 -2.48 10.74 7.09
N LEU A 54 -1.61 10.10 6.30
CA LEU A 54 -1.50 8.64 6.21
C LEU A 54 -0.40 8.05 7.09
N THR A 55 0.39 8.88 7.77
CA THR A 55 1.30 8.39 8.80
C THR A 55 0.54 8.28 10.10
N THR A 56 0.40 7.05 10.63
CA THR A 56 -0.03 6.86 12.02
C THR A 56 0.94 7.61 12.91
N SER A 57 0.44 8.56 13.70
CA SER A 57 1.19 9.18 14.79
C SER A 57 1.68 8.06 15.72
N ASP A 58 2.99 8.01 15.96
CA ASP A 58 3.52 7.48 17.22
C ASP A 58 3.21 8.46 18.36
#